data_AF-A0A2N6U5A3-F1
#
_entry.id   AF-A0A2N6U5A3-F1
#
_cell.length_a   1.000
_cell.length_b   1.000
_cell.length_c   1.000
_cell.angle_alpha   90.00
_cell.angle_beta   90.00
_cell.angle_gamma   90.00
#
_symmetry.space_group_name_H-M   'P 1'
#
loop_
_entity.id
_entity.type
_entity.pdbx_description
1 polymer ?
#
loop_
_entity_poly.entity_id
_entity_poly.type
_entity_poly.pdbx_seq_one_letter_code
_entity_poly.pdbx_strand_id
1 'polypeptide(L)'
;MDDINVQGKLVGKDGVFTGTVDFENVNVTGDLLASKISGEHLYGTVVEGGKIVTSDRGAGQVMLSDDGYVDPGNRETHSGIRVTPRDMSGLVSPPGLGPTPNGLVITGGRSSSGGRAFSIYSPVAVSMTYQKDGRRSDVIAWEDTAAISANPGGGALGQIMANPNSAHVKALAADGSSGAVVVNNSSATVETRAPGGGFMSLIRSNGREAYLRSEGSDGRGRVLSVDSGGVWVKVKRDDGSGYWDHYNLNPQQDPNPFSVPSGWVVDGSNDPQYTITLGVCHWDGVLKHTGTLSAGWTTIGYAPTKARPSKGDQLRALPTSSGRTVLGKIHASSGKIEVWIDQSAKGIYMHLSPFSYLVN
;
A
#
# COMPACT_ATOMS: atom_id res chain seq x y z
N MET A 1 5.09 33.18 -79.19
CA MET A 1 6.28 32.78 -78.42
C MET A 1 6.53 31.36 -78.83
N ASP A 2 7.64 31.10 -79.51
CA ASP A 2 8.00 29.75 -79.91
C ASP A 2 8.63 29.06 -78.70
N ASP A 3 8.14 27.87 -78.37
CA ASP A 3 8.71 27.04 -77.32
C ASP A 3 10.14 26.67 -77.71
N ILE A 4 11.12 27.15 -76.95
CA ILE A 4 12.52 26.77 -77.15
C ILE A 4 12.71 25.38 -76.52
N ASN A 5 12.57 24.34 -77.33
CA ASN A 5 12.86 22.97 -76.92
C ASN A 5 14.37 22.72 -76.95
N VAL A 6 15.06 22.91 -75.82
CA VAL A 6 16.51 22.70 -75.74
C VAL A 6 16.81 21.24 -75.39
N GLN A 7 17.20 20.45 -76.40
CA GLN A 7 17.64 19.06 -76.22
C GLN A 7 19.14 18.94 -75.83
N GLY A 8 19.77 20.02 -75.37
CA GLY A 8 21.22 20.10 -75.08
C GLY A 8 21.57 20.96 -73.87
N LYS A 9 22.87 21.19 -73.64
CA LYS A 9 23.36 22.05 -72.55
C LYS A 9 22.99 23.50 -72.82
N LEU A 10 22.08 24.05 -72.02
CA LEU A 10 21.86 25.49 -71.92
C LEU A 10 23.15 26.15 -71.40
N VAL A 11 23.80 26.99 -72.23
CA VAL A 11 24.91 27.88 -71.82
C VAL A 11 24.50 29.34 -72.04
N GLY A 12 24.40 30.11 -70.95
CA GLY A 12 23.99 31.51 -71.01
C GLY A 12 25.14 32.39 -71.49
N LYS A 13 24.83 33.59 -71.99
CA LYS A 13 25.89 34.57 -72.27
C LYS A 13 26.57 34.92 -70.94
N ASP A 14 27.89 34.75 -70.89
CA ASP A 14 28.71 34.88 -69.67
C ASP A 14 28.36 33.88 -68.54
N GLY A 15 27.74 32.74 -68.89
CA GLY A 15 27.38 31.69 -67.94
C GLY A 15 26.11 31.96 -67.12
N VAL A 16 25.39 33.06 -67.39
CA VAL A 16 24.17 33.46 -66.67
C VAL A 16 22.97 33.39 -67.61
N PHE A 17 21.93 32.68 -67.19
CA PHE A 17 20.61 32.77 -67.79
C PHE A 17 19.73 33.67 -66.94
N THR A 18 19.06 34.63 -67.58
CA THR A 18 18.02 35.46 -66.95
C THR A 18 16.70 35.20 -67.68
N GLY A 19 15.74 34.59 -66.99
CA GLY A 19 14.42 34.24 -67.55
C GLY A 19 13.69 33.18 -66.73
N THR A 20 12.38 33.05 -66.92
CA THR A 20 11.58 31.92 -66.39
C THR A 20 11.73 30.76 -67.36
N VAL A 21 12.18 29.61 -66.86
CA VAL A 21 12.25 28.37 -67.66
C VAL A 21 11.28 27.37 -67.05
N ASP A 22 10.34 26.91 -67.85
CA ASP A 22 9.40 25.86 -67.50
C ASP A 22 9.95 24.53 -68.01
N PHE A 23 10.21 23.60 -67.11
CA PHE A 23 10.75 22.28 -67.44
C PHE A 23 9.87 21.23 -66.80
N GLU A 24 9.44 20.24 -67.61
CA GLU A 24 8.76 19.06 -67.08
C GLU A 24 9.74 18.14 -66.33
N ASN A 25 11.03 18.15 -66.70
CA ASN A 25 12.06 17.29 -66.11
C ASN A 25 13.44 17.98 -66.09
N VAL A 26 13.86 18.50 -64.93
CA VAL A 26 15.25 18.98 -64.71
C VAL A 26 16.01 17.95 -63.89
N ASN A 27 17.11 17.44 -64.44
CA ASN A 27 18.06 16.63 -63.69
C ASN A 27 19.33 17.44 -63.41
N VAL A 28 19.56 17.79 -62.14
CA VAL A 28 20.78 18.47 -61.71
C VAL A 28 21.71 17.43 -61.11
N THR A 29 22.85 17.16 -61.77
CA THR A 29 23.83 16.15 -61.33
C THR A 29 24.96 16.72 -60.47
N GLY A 30 24.85 17.97 -60.01
CA GLY A 30 25.83 18.69 -59.19
C GLY A 30 25.15 19.68 -58.25
N ASP A 31 25.86 20.72 -57.81
CA ASP A 31 25.31 21.70 -56.87
C ASP A 31 24.25 22.60 -57.54
N LEU A 32 23.06 22.67 -56.93
CA LEU A 32 22.04 23.64 -57.27
C LEU A 32 22.13 24.83 -56.31
N LEU A 33 22.59 25.98 -56.81
CA LEU A 33 22.53 27.23 -56.07
C LEU A 33 21.20 27.94 -56.37
N ALA A 34 20.21 27.74 -55.50
CA ALA A 34 18.91 28.38 -55.60
C ALA A 34 18.63 29.25 -54.37
N SER A 35 18.13 30.47 -54.57
CA SER A 35 17.67 31.34 -53.48
C SER A 35 16.30 30.95 -52.94
N LYS A 36 15.51 30.21 -53.74
CA LYS A 36 14.21 29.69 -53.38
C LYS A 36 13.90 28.44 -54.20
N ILE A 37 13.47 27.38 -53.53
CA ILE A 37 12.86 26.19 -54.13
C ILE A 37 11.45 26.10 -53.54
N SER A 38 10.44 25.95 -54.38
CA SER A 38 9.05 25.79 -53.95
C SER A 38 8.38 24.68 -54.76
N GLY A 39 7.64 23.82 -54.07
CA GLY A 39 6.86 22.74 -54.65
C GLY A 39 5.97 22.12 -53.59
N GLU A 40 5.00 21.29 -54.02
CA GLU A 40 4.14 20.54 -53.09
C GLU A 40 4.92 19.45 -52.36
N HIS A 41 5.95 18.90 -53.03
CA HIS A 41 6.85 17.89 -52.49
C HIS A 41 8.30 18.29 -52.75
N LEU A 42 9.14 18.05 -51.74
CA LEU A 42 10.60 18.11 -51.85
C LEU A 42 11.13 16.74 -51.46
N TYR A 43 11.66 16.01 -52.43
CA TYR A 43 12.29 14.71 -52.20
C TYR A 43 13.81 14.90 -52.18
N GLY A 44 14.45 14.44 -51.12
CA GLY A 44 15.90 14.51 -50.97
C GLY A 44 16.37 13.46 -49.97
N THR A 45 17.62 13.01 -50.13
CA THR A 45 18.21 12.00 -49.26
C THR A 45 18.58 12.58 -47.89
N VAL A 46 19.11 13.80 -47.89
CA VAL A 46 19.59 14.52 -46.70
C VAL A 46 19.29 16.01 -46.89
N VAL A 47 18.83 16.66 -45.82
CA VAL A 47 18.75 18.12 -45.72
C VAL A 47 19.65 18.52 -44.55
N GLU A 48 20.79 19.15 -44.86
CA GLU A 48 21.78 19.58 -43.87
C GLU A 48 21.73 21.11 -43.70
N GLY A 49 21.60 21.54 -42.44
CA GLY A 49 21.58 22.95 -42.07
C GLY A 49 20.28 23.69 -42.43
N GLY A 50 20.11 24.85 -41.81
CA GLY A 50 19.01 25.76 -42.11
C GLY A 50 17.79 25.63 -41.21
N LYS A 51 16.66 26.16 -41.69
CA LYS A 51 15.42 26.34 -40.92
C LYS A 51 14.23 25.89 -41.76
N ILE A 52 13.60 24.79 -41.37
CA ILE A 52 12.34 24.34 -41.97
C ILE A 52 11.19 24.87 -41.13
N VAL A 53 10.26 25.57 -41.75
CA VAL A 53 9.15 26.24 -41.06
C VAL A 53 7.84 25.94 -41.77
N THR A 54 6.85 25.45 -41.04
CA THR A 54 5.50 25.28 -41.61
C THR A 54 4.80 26.62 -41.76
N SER A 55 3.81 26.70 -42.65
CA SER A 55 2.96 27.89 -42.77
C SER A 55 2.27 28.21 -41.44
N ASP A 56 2.09 29.49 -41.13
CA ASP A 56 1.32 30.01 -40.00
C ASP A 56 -0.22 29.97 -40.21
N ARG A 57 -0.65 29.52 -41.40
CA ARG A 57 -2.05 29.36 -41.80
C ARG A 57 -2.68 28.12 -41.16
N GLY A 58 -2.84 28.11 -39.84
CA GLY A 58 -3.44 26.98 -39.12
C GLY A 58 -3.41 27.12 -37.60
N ALA A 59 -3.19 26.00 -36.91
CA ALA A 59 -3.14 25.90 -35.44
C ALA A 59 -1.85 26.49 -34.82
N GLY A 60 -0.89 26.88 -35.64
CA GLY A 60 0.42 27.39 -35.22
C GLY A 60 1.48 27.11 -36.28
N GLN A 61 2.74 27.23 -35.88
CA GLN A 61 3.92 27.00 -36.70
C GLN A 61 4.82 25.96 -36.04
N VAL A 62 5.34 25.02 -36.83
CA VAL A 62 6.39 24.08 -36.42
C VAL A 62 7.68 24.49 -37.12
N MET A 63 8.78 24.51 -36.37
CA MET A 63 10.10 24.91 -36.84
C MET A 63 11.13 23.84 -36.48
N LEU A 64 11.91 23.37 -37.46
CA LEU A 64 13.10 22.55 -37.27
C LEU A 64 14.34 23.39 -37.62
N SER A 65 15.24 23.59 -36.66
CA SER A 65 16.48 24.35 -36.86
C SER A 65 17.51 24.08 -35.76
N ASP A 66 18.73 24.61 -35.92
CA ASP A 66 19.82 24.54 -34.93
C ASP A 66 19.55 25.33 -33.63
N ASP A 67 18.54 26.18 -33.65
CA ASP A 67 18.01 26.90 -32.49
C ASP A 67 16.53 26.56 -32.25
N GLY A 68 16.02 25.47 -32.83
CA GLY A 68 14.61 25.12 -32.80
C GLY A 68 14.08 24.86 -31.40
N TYR A 69 14.91 24.28 -30.53
CA TYR A 69 14.53 23.99 -29.16
C TYR A 69 14.98 25.10 -28.21
N VAL A 70 14.13 25.48 -27.25
CA VAL A 70 14.48 26.39 -26.14
C VAL A 70 14.17 25.68 -24.84
N ASP A 71 15.18 25.49 -23.99
CA ASP A 71 14.99 24.88 -22.68
C ASP A 71 14.21 25.86 -21.76
N PRO A 72 13.05 25.46 -21.21
CA PRO A 72 12.21 26.34 -20.40
C PRO A 72 12.81 26.71 -19.03
N GLY A 73 13.87 26.03 -18.59
CA GLY A 73 14.56 26.23 -17.32
C GLY A 73 15.68 27.26 -17.35
N ASN A 74 16.61 27.13 -18.28
CA ASN A 74 17.77 28.03 -18.41
C ASN A 74 17.68 28.96 -19.63
N ARG A 75 16.69 28.77 -20.51
CA ARG A 75 16.49 29.50 -21.78
C ARG A 75 17.61 29.30 -22.79
N GLU A 76 18.40 28.24 -22.66
CA GLU A 76 19.38 27.86 -23.68
C GLU A 76 18.67 27.35 -24.94
N THR A 77 19.26 27.65 -26.10
CA THR A 77 18.76 27.25 -27.41
C THR A 77 19.59 26.10 -27.94
N HIS A 78 18.93 25.08 -28.48
CA HIS A 78 19.57 23.89 -29.06
C HIS A 78 18.91 23.51 -30.38
N SER A 79 19.58 22.65 -31.16
CA SER A 79 18.99 22.07 -32.37
C SER A 79 17.74 21.30 -32.00
N GLY A 80 16.65 21.42 -32.76
CA GLY A 80 15.44 20.67 -32.45
C GLY A 80 14.19 21.23 -33.09
N ILE A 81 13.05 20.87 -32.51
CA ILE A 81 11.72 21.24 -32.98
C ILE A 81 11.12 22.28 -32.03
N ARG A 82 10.66 23.41 -32.57
CA ARG A 82 9.77 24.35 -31.90
C ARG A 82 8.35 24.17 -32.40
N VAL A 83 7.40 24.26 -31.49
CA VAL A 83 6.00 24.46 -31.86
C VAL A 83 5.58 25.80 -31.30
N THR A 84 5.27 26.76 -32.17
CA THR A 84 4.71 28.06 -31.82
C THR A 84 3.20 28.00 -32.06
N PRO A 85 2.36 27.80 -31.03
CA PRO A 85 0.91 27.84 -31.20
C PRO A 85 0.46 29.19 -31.77
N ARG A 86 -0.73 29.20 -32.41
CA ARG A 86 -1.35 30.44 -32.90
C ARG A 86 -1.53 31.47 -31.78
N ASP A 87 -1.89 31.02 -30.58
CA ASP A 87 -2.02 31.87 -29.40
C ASP A 87 -0.85 31.64 -28.44
N MET A 88 0.00 32.67 -28.32
CA MET A 88 1.15 32.70 -27.42
C MET A 88 0.87 33.53 -26.15
N SER A 89 -0.30 34.12 -25.98
CA SER A 89 -0.60 35.05 -24.88
C SER A 89 -0.40 34.43 -23.48
N GLY A 90 -0.59 33.12 -23.38
CA GLY A 90 -0.36 32.34 -22.16
C GLY A 90 1.06 31.82 -21.96
N LEU A 91 1.98 32.00 -22.91
CA LEU A 91 3.30 31.35 -22.95
C LEU A 91 4.45 32.36 -23.01
N VAL A 92 5.48 32.15 -22.18
CA VAL A 92 6.78 32.84 -22.24
C VAL A 92 7.77 32.07 -23.11
N SER A 93 7.63 30.75 -23.16
CA SER A 93 8.45 29.87 -24.00
C SER A 93 7.56 28.83 -24.70
N PRO A 94 7.71 28.64 -26.01
CA PRO A 94 6.92 27.69 -26.77
C PRO A 94 7.27 26.23 -26.42
N PRO A 95 6.34 25.27 -26.63
CA PRO A 95 6.64 23.85 -26.62
C PRO A 95 7.74 23.47 -27.62
N GLY A 96 8.42 22.37 -27.35
CA GLY A 96 9.46 21.87 -28.25
C GLY A 96 10.05 20.53 -27.86
N LEU A 97 10.92 20.05 -28.74
CA LEU A 97 11.70 18.82 -28.58
C LEU A 97 13.15 19.09 -28.97
N GLY A 98 14.11 18.66 -28.15
CA GLY A 98 15.53 18.88 -28.44
C GLY A 98 16.45 17.99 -27.60
N PRO A 99 17.71 17.85 -28.02
CA PRO A 99 18.74 17.17 -27.26
C PRO A 99 19.20 18.05 -26.09
N THR A 100 19.72 17.39 -25.08
CA THR A 100 20.44 17.96 -23.95
C THR A 100 21.69 17.11 -23.72
N PRO A 101 22.67 17.56 -22.92
CA PRO A 101 23.82 16.73 -22.55
C PRO A 101 23.42 15.38 -21.95
N ASN A 102 22.22 15.30 -21.37
CA ASN A 102 21.68 14.14 -20.70
C ASN A 102 20.51 13.51 -21.51
N GLY A 103 20.49 13.60 -22.84
CA GLY A 103 19.50 12.89 -23.70
C GLY A 103 18.40 13.78 -24.30
N LEU A 104 17.23 13.20 -24.57
CA LEU A 104 16.14 13.87 -25.29
C LEU A 104 15.17 14.55 -24.31
N VAL A 105 14.79 15.79 -24.59
CA VAL A 105 13.77 16.51 -23.82
C VAL A 105 12.59 16.89 -24.70
N ILE A 106 11.40 16.72 -24.15
CA ILE A 106 10.12 17.17 -24.72
C ILE A 106 9.48 18.11 -23.71
N THR A 107 9.12 19.32 -24.11
CA THR A 107 8.54 20.33 -23.22
C THR A 107 7.24 20.87 -23.80
N GLY A 108 6.27 21.10 -22.91
CA GLY A 108 5.01 21.79 -23.21
C GLY A 108 5.13 23.32 -23.17
N GLY A 109 6.35 23.85 -23.09
CA GLY A 109 6.64 25.28 -22.96
C GLY A 109 6.60 25.75 -21.51
N ARG A 110 6.62 27.08 -21.35
CA ARG A 110 6.51 27.76 -20.05
C ARG A 110 5.41 28.79 -20.11
N SER A 111 4.46 28.73 -19.19
CA SER A 111 3.38 29.70 -19.11
C SER A 111 3.85 31.06 -18.58
N SER A 112 3.10 32.12 -18.87
CA SER A 112 3.26 33.45 -18.27
C SER A 112 3.08 33.44 -16.75
N SER A 113 2.29 32.49 -16.24
CA SER A 113 2.16 32.22 -14.81
C SER A 113 3.37 31.48 -14.21
N GLY A 114 4.33 31.02 -15.02
CA GLY A 114 5.54 30.33 -14.57
C GLY A 114 5.44 28.80 -14.49
N GLY A 115 4.28 28.23 -14.77
CA GLY A 115 4.09 26.79 -14.87
C GLY A 115 4.77 26.21 -16.12
N ARG A 116 5.16 24.94 -16.06
CA ARG A 116 5.81 24.22 -17.18
C ARG A 116 5.64 22.72 -17.02
N ALA A 117 5.67 21.99 -18.12
CA ALA A 117 5.73 20.53 -18.14
C ALA A 117 6.79 20.06 -19.11
N PHE A 118 7.54 19.02 -18.74
CA PHE A 118 8.53 18.42 -19.62
C PHE A 118 8.78 16.95 -19.28
N SER A 119 9.30 16.22 -20.26
CA SER A 119 9.81 14.86 -20.11
C SER A 119 11.26 14.80 -20.59
N ILE A 120 12.13 14.15 -19.81
CA ILE A 120 13.53 13.88 -20.13
C ILE A 120 13.68 12.37 -20.30
N TYR A 121 14.37 11.96 -21.37
CA TYR A 121 14.64 10.57 -21.70
C TYR A 121 16.15 10.34 -21.83
N SER A 122 16.71 9.61 -20.88
CA SER A 122 18.11 9.15 -20.85
C SER A 122 18.37 8.29 -19.63
N PRO A 123 19.00 7.10 -19.81
CA PRO A 123 18.41 5.76 -19.57
C PRO A 123 17.23 5.64 -18.58
N VAL A 124 17.04 6.63 -17.73
CA VAL A 124 15.86 7.04 -16.97
C VAL A 124 14.84 7.79 -17.84
N ALA A 125 13.55 7.55 -17.58
CA ALA A 125 12.48 8.42 -18.07
C ALA A 125 11.93 9.26 -16.92
N VAL A 126 11.88 10.57 -17.09
CA VAL A 126 11.35 11.51 -16.09
C VAL A 126 10.34 12.42 -16.74
N SER A 127 9.10 12.46 -16.24
CA SER A 127 8.09 13.45 -16.62
C SER A 127 7.75 14.31 -15.42
N MET A 128 7.81 15.64 -15.58
CA MET A 128 7.59 16.61 -14.51
C MET A 128 6.60 17.69 -14.93
N THR A 129 5.78 18.14 -13.98
CA THR A 129 4.94 19.34 -14.10
C THR A 129 5.21 20.26 -12.92
N TYR A 130 5.43 21.54 -13.20
CA TYR A 130 5.59 22.62 -12.23
C TYR A 130 4.41 23.58 -12.33
N GLN A 131 3.86 23.97 -11.19
CA GLN A 131 2.87 25.04 -11.07
C GLN A 131 3.52 26.38 -10.70
N LYS A 132 2.77 27.47 -10.84
CA LYS A 132 3.22 28.85 -10.53
C LYS A 132 3.75 29.00 -9.11
N ASP A 133 3.12 28.33 -8.16
CA ASP A 133 3.39 28.43 -6.72
C ASP A 133 4.51 27.48 -6.24
N GLY A 134 5.24 26.87 -7.17
CA GLY A 134 6.34 25.95 -6.87
C GLY A 134 5.91 24.51 -6.60
N ARG A 135 4.60 24.21 -6.68
CA ARG A 135 4.11 22.82 -6.61
C ARG A 135 4.64 22.00 -7.78
N ARG A 136 4.99 20.75 -7.52
CA ARG A 136 5.48 19.81 -8.53
C ARG A 136 4.75 18.49 -8.46
N SER A 137 4.57 17.87 -9.62
CA SER A 137 4.27 16.44 -9.72
C SER A 137 5.25 15.80 -10.70
N ASP A 138 5.65 14.57 -10.40
CA ASP A 138 6.61 13.83 -11.21
C ASP A 138 6.25 12.34 -11.33
N VAL A 139 6.63 11.79 -12.48
CA VAL A 139 6.65 10.36 -12.79
C VAL A 139 8.08 10.05 -13.22
N ILE A 140 8.71 9.11 -12.53
CA ILE A 140 10.11 8.74 -12.74
C ILE A 140 10.17 7.23 -12.93
N ALA A 141 10.88 6.76 -13.94
CA ALA A 141 11.17 5.35 -14.17
C ALA A 141 12.67 5.15 -14.41
N TRP A 142 13.27 4.29 -13.60
CA TRP A 142 14.64 3.78 -13.69
C TRP A 142 14.60 2.30 -14.09
N GLU A 143 15.77 1.68 -14.27
CA GLU A 143 15.90 0.27 -14.68
C GLU A 143 15.12 -0.70 -13.80
N ASP A 144 15.13 -0.49 -12.47
CA ASP A 144 14.50 -1.39 -11.50
C ASP A 144 13.42 -0.72 -10.65
N THR A 145 13.16 0.57 -10.84
CA THR A 145 12.34 1.33 -9.90
C THR A 145 11.48 2.34 -10.63
N ALA A 146 10.20 2.41 -10.27
CA ALA A 146 9.29 3.45 -10.74
C ALA A 146 8.72 4.23 -9.55
N ALA A 147 8.60 5.54 -9.71
CA ALA A 147 8.04 6.43 -8.70
C ALA A 147 7.07 7.43 -9.32
N ILE A 148 6.02 7.75 -8.58
CA ILE A 148 5.11 8.86 -8.85
C ILE A 148 5.10 9.69 -7.57
N SER A 149 5.33 11.00 -7.67
CA SER A 149 5.21 11.88 -6.52
C SER A 149 4.47 13.17 -6.83
N ALA A 150 3.78 13.69 -5.82
CA ALA A 150 3.10 14.96 -5.84
C ALA A 150 3.53 15.75 -4.61
N ASN A 151 4.18 16.89 -4.86
CA ASN A 151 4.62 17.85 -3.85
C ASN A 151 3.80 19.14 -3.99
N PRO A 152 2.69 19.27 -3.24
CA PRO A 152 1.88 20.48 -3.17
C PRO A 152 2.54 21.68 -2.47
N GLY A 153 3.84 21.64 -2.13
CA GLY A 153 4.48 22.74 -1.40
C GLY A 153 4.00 22.80 0.05
N GLY A 154 4.90 23.08 1.00
CA GLY A 154 4.53 23.11 2.42
C GLY A 154 4.44 21.75 3.11
N GLY A 155 5.20 20.75 2.65
CA GLY A 155 5.47 19.51 3.40
C GLY A 155 4.45 18.38 3.22
N ALA A 156 3.25 18.65 2.69
CA ALA A 156 2.36 17.57 2.25
C ALA A 156 2.96 16.86 1.02
N LEU A 157 2.87 15.53 0.98
CA LEU A 157 3.50 14.72 -0.07
C LEU A 157 2.71 13.43 -0.33
N GLY A 158 2.31 13.22 -1.57
CA GLY A 158 1.82 11.93 -2.06
C GLY A 158 2.94 11.22 -2.82
N GLN A 159 3.22 9.96 -2.50
CA GLN A 159 4.24 9.17 -3.18
C GLN A 159 3.78 7.74 -3.40
N ILE A 160 4.04 7.22 -4.60
CA ILE A 160 3.99 5.80 -4.94
C ILE A 160 5.37 5.44 -5.45
N MET A 161 5.96 4.36 -4.94
CA MET A 161 7.25 3.84 -5.37
C MET A 161 7.19 2.33 -5.44
N ALA A 162 7.72 1.74 -6.50
CA ALA A 162 7.76 0.30 -6.67
C ALA A 162 9.08 -0.13 -7.31
N ASN A 163 9.61 -1.27 -6.86
CA ASN A 163 10.73 -2.00 -7.44
C ASN A 163 10.46 -3.52 -7.31
N PRO A 164 11.30 -4.41 -7.87
CA PRO A 164 11.08 -5.86 -7.81
C PRO A 164 10.91 -6.45 -6.42
N ASN A 165 11.38 -5.77 -5.36
CA ASN A 165 11.41 -6.30 -4.00
C ASN A 165 10.41 -5.60 -3.07
N SER A 166 9.86 -4.45 -3.46
CA SER A 166 8.95 -3.68 -2.62
C SER A 166 8.06 -2.71 -3.39
N ALA A 167 6.91 -2.41 -2.78
CA ALA A 167 6.01 -1.33 -3.17
C ALA A 167 5.65 -0.49 -1.95
N HIS A 168 5.59 0.83 -2.13
CA HIS A 168 5.36 1.79 -1.08
C HIS A 168 4.42 2.88 -1.59
N VAL A 169 3.30 3.07 -0.90
CA VAL A 169 2.38 4.20 -1.08
C VAL A 169 2.37 5.01 0.20
N LYS A 170 2.53 6.32 0.11
CA LYS A 170 2.54 7.23 1.25
C LYS A 170 1.78 8.51 0.94
N ALA A 171 1.00 8.95 1.91
CA ALA A 171 0.41 10.28 1.97
C ALA A 171 0.87 10.96 3.27
N LEU A 172 1.43 12.17 3.14
CA LEU A 172 1.82 13.05 4.24
C LEU A 172 0.91 14.28 4.20
N ALA A 173 0.22 14.55 5.29
CA ALA A 173 -0.61 15.74 5.46
C ALA A 173 0.24 16.94 5.92
N ALA A 174 -0.31 18.14 5.79
CA ALA A 174 0.37 19.38 6.15
C ALA A 174 0.67 19.51 7.65
N ASP A 175 -0.10 18.83 8.51
CA ASP A 175 0.11 18.78 9.96
C ASP A 175 1.20 17.76 10.37
N GLY A 176 1.79 17.04 9.42
CA GLY A 176 2.79 16.00 9.65
C GLY A 176 2.22 14.61 9.95
N SER A 177 0.90 14.45 10.02
CA SER A 177 0.27 13.13 10.06
C SER A 177 0.47 12.41 8.72
N SER A 178 0.51 11.08 8.73
CA SER A 178 0.72 10.31 7.50
C SER A 178 -0.01 8.98 7.49
N GLY A 179 -0.28 8.49 6.28
CA GLY A 179 -0.72 7.13 6.02
C GLY A 179 0.25 6.47 5.04
N ALA A 180 0.54 5.19 5.25
CA ALA A 180 1.39 4.43 4.34
C ALA A 180 0.92 2.99 4.17
N VAL A 181 1.12 2.46 2.97
CA VAL A 181 1.04 1.04 2.63
C VAL A 181 2.41 0.63 2.14
N VAL A 182 3.02 -0.34 2.81
CA VAL A 182 4.36 -0.83 2.50
C VAL A 182 4.31 -2.33 2.35
N VAL A 183 4.70 -2.82 1.18
CA VAL A 183 4.77 -4.25 0.88
C VAL A 183 6.19 -4.57 0.43
N ASN A 184 6.72 -5.69 0.89
CA ASN A 184 7.96 -6.28 0.39
C ASN A 184 7.80 -7.80 0.35
N ASN A 185 8.83 -8.50 -0.12
CA ASN A 185 8.81 -9.96 -0.32
C ASN A 185 8.50 -10.78 0.95
N SER A 186 8.57 -10.19 2.14
CA SER A 186 8.40 -10.91 3.42
C SER A 186 7.35 -10.30 4.35
N SER A 187 6.78 -9.15 3.99
CA SER A 187 5.83 -8.46 4.85
C SER A 187 4.95 -7.46 4.11
N ALA A 188 3.77 -7.23 4.64
CA ALA A 188 2.85 -6.18 4.23
C ALA A 188 2.46 -5.37 5.47
N THR A 189 2.44 -4.04 5.33
CA THR A 189 2.15 -3.10 6.40
C THR A 189 1.20 -2.02 5.89
N VAL A 190 0.16 -1.71 6.66
CA VAL A 190 -0.69 -0.54 6.49
C VAL A 190 -0.63 0.24 7.79
N GLU A 191 -0.21 1.49 7.74
CA GLU A 191 -0.02 2.31 8.94
C GLU A 191 -0.63 3.69 8.78
N THR A 192 -1.10 4.25 9.89
CA THR A 192 -1.38 5.67 10.05
C THR A 192 -0.62 6.21 11.25
N ARG A 193 -0.07 7.43 11.10
CA ARG A 193 0.74 8.09 12.11
C ARG A 193 0.19 9.47 12.43
N ALA A 194 0.22 9.81 13.71
CA ALA A 194 -0.07 11.13 14.23
C ALA A 194 1.05 12.13 13.84
N PRO A 195 0.79 13.45 13.94
CA PRO A 195 1.85 14.45 13.93
C PRO A 195 2.95 14.08 14.93
N GLY A 196 4.21 14.05 14.49
CA GLY A 196 5.34 13.60 15.32
C GLY A 196 5.70 12.11 15.23
N GLY A 197 4.96 11.33 14.43
CA GLY A 197 5.39 10.00 13.96
C GLY A 197 4.92 8.79 14.77
N GLY A 198 4.15 8.99 15.84
CA GLY A 198 3.54 7.90 16.61
C GLY A 198 2.46 7.17 15.83
N PHE A 199 2.36 5.85 15.97
CA PHE A 199 1.33 5.05 15.31
C PHE A 199 -0.05 5.35 15.91
N MET A 200 -1.04 5.60 15.06
CA MET A 200 -2.45 5.62 15.45
C MET A 200 -3.08 4.24 15.19
N SER A 201 -2.79 3.68 14.02
CA SER A 201 -3.20 2.34 13.62
C SER A 201 -2.11 1.67 12.79
N LEU A 202 -1.98 0.36 12.94
CA LEU A 202 -1.00 -0.46 12.24
C LEU A 202 -1.59 -1.85 11.99
N ILE A 203 -1.67 -2.23 10.72
CA ILE A 203 -1.92 -3.61 10.28
C ILE A 203 -0.62 -4.13 9.71
N ARG A 204 -0.13 -5.25 10.21
CA ARG A 204 1.10 -5.84 9.70
C ARG A 204 0.95 -7.34 9.57
N SER A 205 1.46 -7.89 8.48
CA SER A 205 1.65 -9.32 8.29
C SER A 205 3.08 -9.58 7.87
N ASN A 206 3.69 -10.61 8.43
CA ASN A 206 4.97 -11.15 8.01
C ASN A 206 4.95 -12.68 8.16
N GLY A 207 6.03 -13.36 7.76
CA GLY A 207 6.12 -14.82 7.84
C GLY A 207 6.07 -15.45 9.25
N ARG A 208 5.95 -14.66 10.32
CA ARG A 208 5.88 -15.12 11.72
C ARG A 208 4.59 -14.73 12.42
N GLU A 209 4.10 -13.51 12.18
CA GLU A 209 2.96 -12.93 12.91
C GLU A 209 2.17 -12.02 11.98
N ALA A 210 0.84 -12.07 12.10
CA ALA A 210 -0.07 -11.07 11.55
C ALA A 210 -0.80 -10.37 12.69
N TYR A 211 -0.85 -9.04 12.70
CA TYR A 211 -1.49 -8.30 13.78
C TYR A 211 -2.12 -6.99 13.35
N LEU A 212 -3.10 -6.58 14.16
CA LEU A 212 -3.74 -5.27 14.17
C LEU A 212 -3.34 -4.58 15.46
N ARG A 213 -2.83 -3.36 15.38
CA ARG A 213 -2.45 -2.52 16.52
C ARG A 213 -3.16 -1.18 16.41
N SER A 214 -3.68 -0.71 17.53
CA SER A 214 -4.18 0.66 17.69
C SER A 214 -3.53 1.29 18.92
N GLU A 215 -3.14 2.56 18.82
CA GLU A 215 -2.66 3.33 19.97
C GLU A 215 -3.42 4.67 20.04
N GLY A 216 -4.07 4.90 21.18
CA GLY A 216 -4.78 6.14 21.47
C GLY A 216 -3.81 7.26 21.85
N SER A 217 -4.23 8.50 21.69
CA SER A 217 -3.49 9.68 22.14
C SER A 217 -3.32 9.73 23.67
N ASP A 218 -4.12 8.96 24.41
CA ASP A 218 -4.03 8.76 25.87
C ASP A 218 -2.94 7.75 26.27
N GLY A 219 -2.17 7.23 25.30
CA GLY A 219 -1.10 6.28 25.53
C GLY A 219 -1.57 4.83 25.67
N ARG A 220 -2.88 4.57 25.58
CA ARG A 220 -3.44 3.22 25.60
C ARG A 220 -3.21 2.49 24.28
N GLY A 221 -2.76 1.25 24.37
CA GLY A 221 -2.45 0.41 23.21
C GLY A 221 -3.18 -0.93 23.27
N ARG A 222 -3.67 -1.38 22.12
CA ARG A 222 -4.24 -2.72 21.96
C ARG A 222 -3.66 -3.37 20.72
N VAL A 223 -3.34 -4.66 20.81
CA VAL A 223 -2.90 -5.49 19.69
C VAL A 223 -3.73 -6.77 19.67
N LEU A 224 -4.27 -7.11 18.51
CA LEU A 224 -4.76 -8.46 18.20
C LEU A 224 -3.75 -9.08 17.24
N SER A 225 -3.09 -10.16 17.65
CA SER A 225 -2.08 -10.84 16.83
C SER A 225 -2.39 -12.32 16.67
N VAL A 226 -1.99 -12.89 15.54
CA VAL A 226 -2.07 -14.31 15.24
C VAL A 226 -0.69 -14.78 14.82
N ASP A 227 -0.24 -15.87 15.42
CA ASP A 227 1.02 -16.54 15.12
C ASP A 227 0.86 -18.06 15.25
N SER A 228 1.96 -18.80 15.09
CA SER A 228 1.97 -20.26 15.25
C SER A 228 1.59 -20.74 16.66
N GLY A 229 1.63 -19.86 17.67
CA GLY A 229 1.26 -20.15 19.05
C GLY A 229 -0.21 -19.85 19.38
N GLY A 230 -0.94 -19.19 18.49
CA GLY A 230 -2.37 -18.95 18.63
C GLY A 230 -2.80 -17.52 18.28
N VAL A 231 -3.95 -17.13 18.84
CA VAL A 231 -4.50 -15.78 18.70
C VAL A 231 -4.30 -15.06 20.03
N TRP A 232 -3.71 -13.88 20.02
CA TRP A 232 -3.36 -13.14 21.22
C TRP A 232 -4.00 -11.77 21.23
N VAL A 233 -4.49 -11.36 22.40
CA VAL A 233 -4.83 -9.97 22.71
C VAL A 233 -3.75 -9.42 23.62
N LYS A 234 -3.09 -8.33 23.23
CA LYS A 234 -2.09 -7.63 24.04
C LYS A 234 -2.63 -6.25 24.39
N VAL A 235 -2.64 -5.91 25.67
CA VAL A 235 -3.16 -4.63 26.18
C VAL A 235 -2.03 -3.91 26.92
N LYS A 236 -1.75 -2.68 26.53
CA LYS A 236 -0.75 -1.85 27.22
C LYS A 236 -1.30 -1.43 28.56
N ARG A 237 -0.50 -1.52 29.62
CA ARG A 237 -0.90 -1.10 30.96
C ARG A 237 -1.07 0.41 31.06
N ASP A 238 -2.10 0.83 31.79
CA ASP A 238 -2.43 2.23 32.07
C ASP A 238 -1.54 2.85 33.19
N ASP A 239 -0.52 2.13 33.68
CA ASP A 239 0.33 2.53 34.80
C ASP A 239 1.58 3.35 34.38
N GLY A 240 1.69 3.70 33.11
CA GLY A 240 2.83 4.44 32.55
C GLY A 240 4.12 3.63 32.40
N SER A 241 4.11 2.34 32.77
CA SER A 241 5.30 1.48 32.72
C SER A 241 5.72 1.08 31.31
N GLY A 242 4.81 1.18 30.33
CA GLY A 242 5.00 0.69 28.98
C GLY A 242 4.89 -0.84 28.83
N TYR A 243 4.58 -1.57 29.91
CA TYR A 243 4.36 -3.02 29.86
C TYR A 243 3.05 -3.38 29.16
N TRP A 244 3.01 -4.61 28.62
CA TRP A 244 1.85 -5.17 27.95
C TRP A 244 1.40 -6.44 28.66
N ASP A 245 0.11 -6.54 28.95
CA ASP A 245 -0.54 -7.77 29.38
C ASP A 245 -0.96 -8.58 28.16
N HIS A 246 -0.62 -9.87 28.13
CA HIS A 246 -0.85 -10.75 26.99
C HIS A 246 -1.86 -11.84 27.34
N TYR A 247 -2.86 -12.01 26.49
CA TYR A 247 -3.91 -13.00 26.67
C TYR A 247 -4.03 -13.88 25.43
N ASN A 248 -3.75 -15.19 25.56
CA ASN A 248 -3.98 -16.15 24.48
C ASN A 248 -5.47 -16.52 24.44
N LEU A 249 -6.10 -16.39 23.27
CA LEU A 249 -7.47 -16.81 22.99
C LEU A 249 -7.56 -18.25 22.51
N ASN A 250 -6.42 -18.86 22.14
CA ASN A 250 -6.40 -20.26 21.78
C ASN A 250 -6.51 -21.07 23.08
N PRO A 251 -7.57 -21.88 23.28
CA PRO A 251 -7.66 -22.73 24.44
C PRO A 251 -6.56 -23.79 24.33
N GLN A 252 -5.44 -23.60 25.02
CA GLN A 252 -4.59 -24.76 25.29
C GLN A 252 -5.38 -25.67 26.23
N GLN A 253 -5.83 -26.80 25.70
CA GLN A 253 -6.25 -27.93 26.52
C GLN A 253 -5.09 -28.25 27.44
N ASP A 254 -5.32 -28.06 28.73
CA ASP A 254 -4.33 -28.38 29.71
C ASP A 254 -4.50 -29.87 30.06
N PRO A 255 -3.50 -30.72 29.77
CA PRO A 255 -3.61 -32.18 29.97
C PRO A 255 -3.60 -32.58 31.45
N ASN A 256 -3.65 -31.62 32.38
CA ASN A 256 -3.64 -31.93 33.80
C ASN A 256 -4.95 -32.60 34.20
N PRO A 257 -4.88 -33.84 34.72
CA PRO A 257 -6.07 -34.65 34.96
C PRO A 257 -6.90 -34.02 36.07
N PHE A 258 -8.17 -33.78 35.77
CA PHE A 258 -9.21 -33.63 36.76
C PHE A 258 -9.18 -34.83 37.71
N SER A 259 -8.93 -34.60 39.00
CA SER A 259 -8.91 -35.71 39.96
C SER A 259 -10.34 -36.01 40.43
N VAL A 260 -10.80 -37.22 40.12
CA VAL A 260 -12.10 -37.74 40.58
C VAL A 260 -11.96 -38.43 41.94
N PRO A 261 -12.84 -38.16 42.92
CA PRO A 261 -12.87 -38.90 44.19
C PRO A 261 -13.35 -40.34 43.97
N SER A 262 -13.08 -41.21 44.95
CA SER A 262 -13.62 -42.57 44.97
C SER A 262 -15.14 -42.59 44.79
N GLY A 263 -15.65 -43.48 43.94
CA GLY A 263 -17.08 -43.59 43.60
C GLY A 263 -17.50 -42.82 42.35
N TRP A 264 -16.70 -41.86 41.90
CA TRP A 264 -16.86 -41.20 40.60
C TRP A 264 -15.94 -41.81 39.57
N VAL A 265 -16.47 -42.02 38.37
CA VAL A 265 -15.71 -42.45 37.19
C VAL A 265 -15.97 -41.49 36.05
N VAL A 266 -14.97 -41.35 35.20
CA VAL A 266 -15.09 -40.63 33.93
C VAL A 266 -15.89 -41.50 32.97
N ASP A 267 -16.93 -40.94 32.34
CA ASP A 267 -17.82 -41.70 31.46
C ASP A 267 -17.47 -41.49 29.99
N GLY A 268 -16.84 -42.51 29.38
CA GLY A 268 -16.59 -42.58 27.93
C GLY A 268 -15.47 -41.67 27.43
N SER A 269 -15.62 -41.20 26.18
CA SER A 269 -14.60 -40.41 25.43
C SER A 269 -14.50 -38.94 25.83
N ASN A 270 -15.32 -38.48 26.79
CA ASN A 270 -15.41 -37.07 27.20
C ASN A 270 -14.80 -36.89 28.59
N ASP A 271 -13.49 -37.13 28.69
CA ASP A 271 -12.74 -36.92 29.91
C ASP A 271 -12.98 -35.50 30.45
N PRO A 272 -13.31 -35.35 31.75
CA PRO A 272 -13.36 -34.06 32.42
C PRO A 272 -12.08 -33.27 32.14
N GLN A 273 -12.25 -32.16 31.45
CA GLN A 273 -11.18 -31.27 31.06
C GLN A 273 -11.56 -29.85 31.41
N TYR A 274 -10.55 -28.98 31.46
CA TYR A 274 -10.78 -27.56 31.56
C TYR A 274 -9.84 -26.81 30.63
N THR A 275 -10.31 -25.65 30.19
CA THR A 275 -9.54 -24.68 29.43
C THR A 275 -9.64 -23.33 30.14
N ILE A 276 -8.51 -22.64 30.31
CA ILE A 276 -8.51 -21.27 30.81
C ILE A 276 -8.31 -20.34 29.63
N THR A 277 -9.32 -19.52 29.34
CA THR A 277 -9.30 -18.53 28.26
C THR A 277 -9.65 -17.18 28.85
N LEU A 278 -8.80 -16.17 28.67
CA LEU A 278 -9.03 -14.80 29.21
C LEU A 278 -9.30 -14.75 30.73
N GLY A 279 -8.63 -15.60 31.52
CA GLY A 279 -8.86 -15.68 32.97
C GLY A 279 -10.20 -16.29 33.35
N VAL A 280 -10.92 -16.89 32.39
CA VAL A 280 -12.12 -17.69 32.63
C VAL A 280 -11.76 -19.15 32.46
N CYS A 281 -11.95 -19.95 33.51
CA CYS A 281 -11.89 -21.39 33.41
C CYS A 281 -13.23 -21.91 32.90
N HIS A 282 -13.18 -22.73 31.86
CA HIS A 282 -14.30 -23.45 31.29
C HIS A 282 -14.07 -24.94 31.51
N TRP A 283 -15.02 -25.62 32.14
CA TRP A 283 -15.00 -27.07 32.26
C TRP A 283 -15.88 -27.72 31.22
N ASP A 284 -15.43 -28.88 30.77
CA ASP A 284 -16.18 -29.77 29.91
C ASP A 284 -15.99 -31.22 30.37
N GLY A 285 -16.86 -32.11 29.90
CA GLY A 285 -16.83 -33.54 30.21
C GLY A 285 -17.98 -34.02 31.10
N VAL A 286 -18.04 -35.33 31.27
CA VAL A 286 -19.12 -36.02 31.99
C VAL A 286 -18.55 -36.94 33.06
N LEU A 287 -19.11 -36.81 34.27
CA LEU A 287 -18.81 -37.68 35.40
C LEU A 287 -19.99 -38.60 35.69
N LYS A 288 -19.70 -39.85 36.03
CA LYS A 288 -20.69 -40.84 36.45
C LYS A 288 -20.38 -41.32 37.86
N HIS A 289 -21.38 -41.29 38.74
CA HIS A 289 -21.26 -41.93 40.05
C HIS A 289 -21.72 -43.40 39.98
N THR A 290 -20.89 -44.33 40.45
CA THR A 290 -21.18 -45.78 40.34
C THR A 290 -22.07 -46.31 41.48
N GLY A 291 -22.12 -45.59 42.61
CA GLY A 291 -22.94 -45.93 43.78
C GLY A 291 -24.22 -45.10 43.93
N THR A 292 -24.87 -45.25 45.08
CA THR A 292 -25.95 -44.37 45.54
C THR A 292 -25.35 -43.16 46.23
N LEU A 293 -25.72 -41.95 45.81
CA LEU A 293 -25.42 -40.71 46.54
C LEU A 293 -26.51 -40.45 47.56
N SER A 294 -26.13 -39.97 48.74
CA SER A 294 -27.06 -39.43 49.74
C SER A 294 -27.43 -37.98 49.39
N ALA A 295 -28.58 -37.51 49.88
CA ALA A 295 -28.91 -36.10 49.82
C ALA A 295 -27.88 -35.23 50.57
N GLY A 296 -27.56 -34.06 50.02
CA GLY A 296 -26.59 -33.11 50.56
C GLY A 296 -25.47 -32.73 49.59
N TRP A 297 -24.46 -32.00 50.10
CA TRP A 297 -23.25 -31.66 49.33
C TRP A 297 -22.37 -32.89 49.14
N THR A 298 -22.04 -33.21 47.89
CA THR A 298 -21.14 -34.30 47.51
C THR A 298 -19.97 -33.75 46.71
N THR A 299 -18.74 -34.14 47.07
CA THR A 299 -17.55 -33.80 46.28
C THR A 299 -17.47 -34.65 45.01
N ILE A 300 -17.25 -34.01 43.87
CA ILE A 300 -17.18 -34.65 42.54
C ILE A 300 -15.81 -34.52 41.88
N GLY A 301 -14.95 -33.64 42.38
CA GLY A 301 -13.61 -33.45 41.84
C GLY A 301 -12.81 -32.36 42.53
N TYR A 302 -11.57 -32.21 42.11
CA TYR A 302 -10.71 -31.10 42.53
C TYR A 302 -10.10 -30.41 41.30
N ALA A 303 -10.31 -29.11 41.22
CA ALA A 303 -9.64 -28.24 40.28
C ALA A 303 -8.14 -28.10 40.67
N PRO A 304 -7.21 -28.22 39.70
CA PRO A 304 -5.81 -27.91 39.94
C PRO A 304 -5.63 -26.45 40.33
N THR A 305 -4.51 -26.11 40.99
CA THR A 305 -4.26 -24.77 41.55
C THR A 305 -4.50 -23.64 40.56
N LYS A 306 -4.09 -23.80 39.29
CA LYS A 306 -4.29 -22.80 38.22
C LYS A 306 -5.75 -22.63 37.79
N ALA A 307 -6.60 -23.62 38.03
CA ALA A 307 -8.02 -23.58 37.72
C ALA A 307 -8.88 -23.16 38.92
N ARG A 308 -8.29 -22.70 40.03
CA ARG A 308 -9.06 -22.31 41.21
C ARG A 308 -9.66 -20.91 41.04
N PRO A 309 -10.88 -20.66 41.52
CA PRO A 309 -11.50 -19.35 41.45
C PRO A 309 -10.64 -18.25 42.07
N SER A 310 -10.61 -17.08 41.43
CA SER A 310 -9.84 -15.93 41.92
C SER A 310 -10.40 -15.32 43.20
N LYS A 311 -11.72 -15.40 43.40
CA LYS A 311 -12.42 -14.79 44.54
C LYS A 311 -13.57 -15.65 45.04
N GLY A 312 -13.47 -16.06 46.30
CA GLY A 312 -14.52 -16.77 47.03
C GLY A 312 -15.01 -18.05 46.34
N ASP A 313 -15.96 -18.72 46.98
CA ASP A 313 -16.54 -19.90 46.37
C ASP A 313 -17.50 -19.50 45.24
N GLN A 314 -17.45 -20.22 44.12
CA GLN A 314 -18.31 -19.95 42.97
C GLN A 314 -19.44 -20.97 42.91
N LEU A 315 -20.68 -20.50 42.87
CA LEU A 315 -21.88 -21.31 42.73
C LEU A 315 -22.38 -21.24 41.28
N ARG A 316 -22.69 -22.38 40.67
CA ARG A 316 -23.25 -22.48 39.32
C ARG A 316 -24.25 -23.62 39.23
N ALA A 317 -25.18 -23.52 38.29
CA ALA A 317 -26.06 -24.63 37.96
C ALA A 317 -25.30 -25.65 37.09
N LEU A 318 -25.40 -26.94 37.39
CA LEU A 318 -24.84 -28.04 36.61
C LEU A 318 -25.97 -28.91 36.07
N PRO A 319 -26.02 -29.19 34.76
CA PRO A 319 -27.00 -30.12 34.21
C PRO A 319 -26.65 -31.57 34.55
N THR A 320 -27.67 -32.38 34.75
CA THR A 320 -27.58 -33.84 34.87
C THR A 320 -28.20 -34.50 33.64
N SER A 321 -27.87 -35.77 33.38
CA SER A 321 -28.42 -36.51 32.24
C SER A 321 -29.94 -36.71 32.30
N SER A 322 -30.57 -36.52 33.47
CA SER A 322 -32.03 -36.57 33.63
C SER A 322 -32.72 -35.24 33.29
N GLY A 323 -31.99 -34.24 32.78
CA GLY A 323 -32.52 -32.92 32.45
C GLY A 323 -32.77 -32.03 33.67
N ARG A 324 -32.30 -32.45 34.86
CA ARG A 324 -32.35 -31.63 36.08
C ARG A 324 -31.11 -30.75 36.17
N THR A 325 -31.24 -29.63 36.86
CA THR A 325 -30.12 -28.76 37.19
C THR A 325 -29.85 -28.86 38.69
N VAL A 326 -28.61 -29.15 39.07
CA VAL A 326 -28.18 -29.18 40.47
C VAL A 326 -27.25 -28.02 40.76
N LEU A 327 -27.17 -27.61 42.03
CA LEU A 327 -26.27 -26.53 42.43
C LEU A 327 -24.85 -27.08 42.58
N GLY A 328 -23.94 -26.65 41.72
CA GLY A 328 -22.51 -26.87 41.83
C GLY A 328 -21.83 -25.74 42.60
N LYS A 329 -20.80 -26.08 43.37
CA LYS A 329 -19.96 -25.16 44.14
C LYS A 329 -18.50 -25.51 43.90
N ILE A 330 -17.67 -24.55 43.54
CA ILE A 330 -16.20 -24.71 43.58
C ILE A 330 -15.60 -23.80 44.65
N HIS A 331 -14.73 -24.39 45.47
CA HIS A 331 -14.08 -23.71 46.59
C HIS A 331 -12.75 -23.08 46.16
N ALA A 332 -12.59 -21.78 46.36
CA ALA A 332 -11.38 -21.05 45.94
C ALA A 332 -10.10 -21.58 46.62
N SER A 333 -10.17 -21.88 47.92
CA SER A 333 -8.99 -22.26 48.72
C SER A 333 -8.47 -23.66 48.41
N SER A 334 -9.37 -24.60 48.17
CA SER A 334 -9.04 -26.03 48.02
C SER A 334 -9.13 -26.54 46.58
N GLY A 335 -9.83 -25.82 45.70
CA GLY A 335 -10.22 -26.32 44.38
C GLY A 335 -11.28 -27.41 44.42
N LYS A 336 -11.81 -27.77 45.60
CA LYS A 336 -12.85 -28.79 45.75
C LYS A 336 -14.10 -28.37 44.96
N ILE A 337 -14.63 -29.28 44.15
CA ILE A 337 -15.88 -29.10 43.40
C ILE A 337 -16.93 -30.00 44.03
N GLU A 338 -18.03 -29.41 44.47
CA GLU A 338 -19.15 -30.09 45.11
C GLU A 338 -20.44 -29.84 44.37
N VAL A 339 -21.38 -30.77 44.49
CA VAL A 339 -22.73 -30.63 43.94
C VAL A 339 -23.76 -30.96 45.01
N TRP A 340 -24.86 -30.23 45.02
CA TRP A 340 -25.96 -30.46 45.94
C TRP A 340 -26.92 -31.49 45.35
N ILE A 341 -27.06 -32.62 46.04
CA ILE A 341 -28.01 -33.69 45.73
C ILE A 341 -29.25 -33.50 46.59
N ASP A 342 -30.41 -33.30 45.98
CA ASP A 342 -31.67 -33.02 46.68
C ASP A 342 -32.27 -34.29 47.33
N GLN A 343 -32.12 -35.44 46.67
CA GLN A 343 -32.61 -36.73 47.14
C GLN A 343 -31.64 -37.84 46.77
N SER A 344 -31.58 -38.89 47.58
CA SER A 344 -30.67 -40.01 47.32
C SER A 344 -30.98 -40.68 45.97
N ALA A 345 -29.97 -40.84 45.13
CA ALA A 345 -30.13 -41.38 43.78
C ALA A 345 -28.91 -42.19 43.32
N LYS A 346 -29.13 -43.15 42.42
CA LYS A 346 -28.13 -44.07 41.88
C LYS A 346 -27.87 -43.77 40.41
N GLY A 347 -26.61 -43.88 39.98
CA GLY A 347 -26.26 -43.75 38.55
C GLY A 347 -26.40 -42.32 38.02
N ILE A 348 -26.07 -41.32 38.83
CA ILE A 348 -26.12 -39.91 38.43
C ILE A 348 -24.97 -39.63 37.44
N TYR A 349 -25.30 -38.95 36.35
CA TYR A 349 -24.34 -38.35 35.44
C TYR A 349 -24.36 -36.83 35.62
N MET A 350 -23.17 -36.25 35.76
CA MET A 350 -22.96 -34.83 35.94
C MET A 350 -22.24 -34.29 34.71
N HIS A 351 -22.87 -33.36 34.01
CA HIS A 351 -22.21 -32.62 32.94
C HIS A 351 -21.49 -31.43 33.57
N LEU A 352 -20.18 -31.35 33.33
CA LEU A 352 -19.39 -30.20 33.77
C LEU A 352 -19.54 -29.00 32.83
N SER A 353 -20.21 -29.15 31.70
CA SER A 353 -20.53 -28.04 30.79
C SER A 353 -22.01 -27.62 30.92
N PRO A 354 -22.33 -26.31 31.06
CA PRO A 354 -21.41 -25.16 31.10
C PRO A 354 -21.06 -24.76 32.55
N PHE A 355 -19.93 -25.24 33.09
CA PHE A 355 -19.36 -24.75 34.35
C PHE A 355 -18.19 -23.82 34.04
N SER A 356 -18.39 -22.51 34.26
CA SER A 356 -17.36 -21.51 34.01
C SER A 356 -17.28 -20.43 35.08
N TYR A 357 -16.07 -19.97 35.37
CA TYR A 357 -15.79 -18.98 36.41
C TYR A 357 -14.42 -18.32 36.21
N LEU A 358 -14.22 -17.16 36.85
CA LEU A 358 -12.95 -16.42 36.82
C LEU A 358 -11.89 -17.11 37.67
N VAL A 359 -10.68 -17.25 37.13
CA VAL A 359 -9.48 -17.77 37.80
C VAL A 359 -8.43 -16.67 37.95
N ASN A 360 -7.44 -16.93 38.82
CA ASN A 360 -6.32 -16.00 39.07
C ASN A 360 -5.28 -16.03 37.95
#